data_AF-A0A543A8T6-F1
#
_entry.id   AF-A0A543A8T6-F1
#
_cell.length_a   1.000
_cell.length_b   1.000
_cell.length_c   1.000
_cell.angle_alpha   90.00
_cell.angle_beta   90.00
_cell.angle_gamma   90.00
#
_symmetry.space_group_name_H-M   'P 1'
#
loop_
_entity.id
_entity.type
_entity.pdbx_description
1 polymer ?
#
loop_
_entity_poly.entity_id
_entity_poly.type
_entity_poly.pdbx_seq_one_letter_code
_entity_poly.pdbx_strand_id
1 'polypeptide(L)' 'MPMPPPRPTGRPHDRQTVHEVGQIVRALKEEGPLTAEELATLVGARFWKGHRFDRALNYAVGDGVVVRDADGRLHMP' A
#
# COMPACT_ATOMS: atom_id res chain seq x y z
N MET A 1 -35.00 3.60 -24.71
CA MET A 1 -33.85 2.83 -24.22
C MET A 1 -33.35 3.51 -22.95
N PRO A 2 -33.33 2.85 -21.78
CA PRO A 2 -32.75 3.44 -20.58
C PRO A 2 -31.22 3.50 -20.74
N MET A 3 -30.64 4.65 -20.38
CA MET A 3 -29.20 4.91 -20.46
C MET A 3 -28.40 3.88 -19.64
N PRO A 4 -27.18 3.51 -20.08
CA PRO A 4 -26.29 2.69 -19.26
C PRO A 4 -25.93 3.44 -17.97
N PRO A 5 -25.78 2.73 -16.84
CA PRO A 5 -25.35 3.36 -15.59
C PRO A 5 -23.97 4.02 -15.81
N PRO A 6 -23.70 5.17 -15.17
CA PRO A 6 -22.38 5.79 -15.23
C PRO A 6 -21.37 4.77 -14.72
N ARG A 7 -20.37 4.44 -15.55
CA ARG A 7 -19.17 3.71 -15.11
C ARG A 7 -18.66 4.41 -13.85
N PRO A 8 -18.32 3.68 -12.77
CA PRO A 8 -17.69 4.31 -11.62
C PRO A 8 -16.48 5.06 -12.16
N THR A 9 -16.53 6.38 -12.07
CA THR A 9 -15.41 7.24 -12.40
C THR A 9 -14.25 6.74 -11.55
N GLY A 10 -13.29 6.05 -12.18
CA GLY A 10 -12.05 5.68 -11.51
C GLY A 10 -11.56 6.96 -10.83
N ARG A 11 -11.51 6.97 -9.50
CA ARG A 11 -10.89 8.07 -8.77
C ARG A 11 -9.51 8.27 -9.39
N PRO A 12 -9.02 9.52 -9.52
CA PRO A 12 -7.63 9.73 -9.90
C PRO A 12 -6.81 8.81 -9.03
N HIS A 13 -6.00 7.94 -9.64
CA HIS A 13 -5.03 7.12 -8.93
C HIS A 13 -4.31 8.09 -7.99
N ASP A 14 -4.59 7.98 -6.69
CA ASP A 14 -4.32 9.06 -5.75
C ASP A 14 -2.80 9.19 -5.72
N ARG A 15 -2.24 10.26 -6.32
CA ARG A 15 -0.79 10.45 -6.41
C ARG A 15 -0.14 10.31 -5.03
N GLN A 16 -0.92 10.61 -4.00
CA GLN A 16 -0.54 10.40 -2.61
C GLN A 16 -0.38 8.92 -2.25
N THR A 17 -1.31 8.04 -2.66
CA THR A 17 -1.19 6.59 -2.48
C THR A 17 0.01 6.02 -3.23
N VAL A 18 0.30 6.50 -4.45
CA VAL A 18 1.53 6.08 -5.17
C VAL A 18 2.79 6.47 -4.40
N HIS A 19 2.82 7.67 -3.81
CA HIS A 19 3.94 8.12 -3.00
C HIS A 19 4.08 7.30 -1.70
N GLU A 20 2.96 7.02 -1.02
CA GLU A 20 2.88 6.20 0.19
C GLU A 20 3.36 4.75 -0.08
N VAL A 21 2.92 4.15 -1.19
CA VAL A 21 3.41 2.83 -1.66
C VAL A 21 4.91 2.89 -1.95
N GLY A 22 5.40 3.96 -2.57
CA GLY A 22 6.83 4.17 -2.79
C GLY A 22 7.65 4.18 -1.50
N GLN A 23 7.12 4.77 -0.42
CA GLN A 23 7.77 4.74 0.90
C GLN A 23 7.83 3.32 1.48
N ILE A 24 6.75 2.54 1.35
CA ILE A 24 6.71 1.14 1.78
C ILE A 24 7.74 0.30 1.02
N VAL A 25 7.76 0.38 -0.31
CA VAL A 25 8.68 -0.39 -1.15
C VAL A 25 10.13 -0.04 -0.87
N ARG A 26 10.42 1.25 -0.67
CA ARG A 26 11.76 1.71 -0.32
C ARG A 26 12.22 1.13 1.02
N ALA A 27 11.36 1.17 2.04
CA ALA A 27 11.65 0.58 3.35
C ALA A 27 11.97 -0.92 3.24
N LEU A 28 11.15 -1.69 2.52
CA LEU A 28 11.39 -3.12 2.32
C LEU A 28 12.65 -3.42 1.50
N LYS A 29 13.02 -2.52 0.57
CA LYS A 29 14.26 -2.63 -0.20
C LYS A 29 15.51 -2.36 0.65
N GLU A 30 15.44 -1.40 1.56
CA GLU A 30 16.56 -0.99 2.41
C GLU A 30 16.78 -1.96 3.58
N GLU A 31 15.71 -2.45 4.21
CA GLU A 31 15.76 -3.27 5.43
C GLU A 31 15.52 -4.77 5.19
N GLY A 32 14.91 -5.14 4.06
CA GLY A 32 14.50 -6.51 3.75
C GLY A 32 13.10 -6.86 4.27
N PRO A 33 12.82 -8.15 4.51
CA PRO A 33 11.49 -8.61 4.93
C PRO A 33 11.10 -8.13 6.34
N LEU A 34 10.02 -7.36 6.44
CA LEU A 34 9.54 -6.75 7.68
C LEU A 34 8.10 -7.16 7.99
N THR A 35 7.72 -7.18 9.26
CA THR A 35 6.30 -7.24 9.65
C THR A 35 5.59 -5.92 9.35
N ALA A 36 4.25 -5.93 9.30
CA ALA A 36 3.47 -4.73 9.09
C ALA A 36 3.71 -3.66 10.19
N GLU A 37 3.95 -4.08 11.44
CA GLU A 37 4.22 -3.18 12.56
C GLU A 37 5.61 -2.53 12.48
N GLU A 38 6.63 -3.31 12.14
CA GLU A 38 8.00 -2.80 11.90
C GLU A 38 8.00 -1.82 10.73
N LEU A 39 7.37 -2.20 9.62
CA LEU A 39 7.23 -1.36 8.44
C LEU A 39 6.48 -0.06 8.77
N ALA A 40 5.37 -0.14 9.52
CA ALA A 40 4.61 1.03 9.96
C ALA A 40 5.46 1.98 10.81
N THR A 41 6.29 1.44 11.70
CA THR A 41 7.19 2.22 12.54
C THR A 41 8.25 2.92 11.69
N LEU A 42 8.84 2.19 10.73
CA LEU A 42 9.93 2.67 9.90
C LEU A 42 9.51 3.78 8.93
N VAL A 43 8.35 3.64 8.29
CA VAL A 43 7.79 4.68 7.39
C VAL A 43 7.13 5.83 8.15
N GLY A 44 7.08 5.76 9.48
CA GLY A 44 6.43 6.77 10.30
C GLY A 44 4.90 6.81 10.11
N ALA A 45 4.27 5.66 9.89
CA ALA A 45 2.83 5.51 9.63
C ALA A 45 1.95 6.18 10.67
N ARG A 46 2.40 6.30 11.94
CA ARG A 46 1.69 7.04 13.00
C ARG A 46 1.40 8.51 12.68
N PHE A 47 2.18 9.11 11.78
CA PHE A 47 1.99 10.49 11.33
C PHE A 47 1.13 10.59 10.07
N TRP A 48 0.77 9.46 9.47
CA TRP A 48 -0.10 9.40 8.31
C TRP A 48 -1.55 9.50 8.78
N LYS A 49 -2.35 10.31 8.09
CA LYS A 49 -3.74 10.57 8.51
C LYS A 49 -4.66 9.41 8.13
N GLY A 50 -5.56 8.98 9.01
CA GLY A 50 -6.74 8.18 8.64
C GLY A 50 -6.46 6.86 7.91
N HIS A 51 -5.86 5.89 8.61
CA HIS A 51 -5.63 4.52 8.10
C HIS A 51 -4.95 4.44 6.73
N ARG A 52 -4.18 5.48 6.36
CA ARG A 52 -3.51 5.55 5.05
C ARG A 52 -2.47 4.48 4.87
N PHE A 53 -1.72 4.16 5.92
CA PHE A 53 -0.76 3.05 5.87
C PHE A 53 -1.45 1.74 5.51
N ASP A 54 -2.55 1.40 6.20
CA ASP A 54 -3.31 0.18 5.93
C ASP A 54 -3.84 0.17 4.49
N ARG A 55 -4.35 1.30 4.00
CA ARG A 55 -4.83 1.41 2.61
C ARG A 55 -3.68 1.25 1.60
N ALA A 56 -2.55 1.92 1.80
CA ALA A 56 -1.41 1.85 0.91
C ALA A 56 -0.78 0.45 0.90
N LEU A 57 -0.70 -0.20 2.06
CA LEU A 57 -0.21 -1.57 2.18
C LEU A 57 -1.16 -2.56 1.48
N ASN A 58 -2.46 -2.46 1.72
CA ASN A 58 -3.46 -3.29 1.02
C ASN A 58 -3.40 -3.07 -0.50
N TYR A 59 -3.17 -1.83 -0.95
CA TYR A 59 -2.98 -1.54 -2.36
C TYR A 59 -1.71 -2.21 -2.89
N ALA A 60 -0.57 -2.06 -2.21
CA ALA A 60 0.70 -2.66 -2.64
C ALA A 60 0.66 -4.19 -2.70
N VAL A 61 -0.06 -4.82 -1.76
CA VAL A 61 -0.30 -6.27 -1.76
C VAL A 61 -1.24 -6.69 -2.88
N GLY A 62 -2.34 -5.95 -3.07
CA GLY A 62 -3.31 -6.22 -4.15
C GLY A 62 -2.72 -6.03 -5.56
N ASP A 63 -1.76 -5.11 -5.71
CA ASP A 63 -1.02 -4.85 -6.95
C ASP A 63 0.16 -5.81 -7.17
N GLY A 64 0.47 -6.66 -6.18
CA GLY A 64 1.57 -7.64 -6.24
C GLY A 64 2.97 -7.05 -6.07
N VAL A 65 3.09 -5.77 -5.72
CA VAL A 65 4.37 -5.06 -5.50
C VAL A 65 4.99 -5.47 -4.17
N VAL A 66 4.16 -5.87 -3.20
CA VAL A 66 4.57 -6.42 -1.92
C VAL A 66 3.87 -7.76 -1.73
N VAL A 67 4.60 -8.76 -1.28
CA VAL A 67 4.07 -10.10 -0.99
C VAL A 67 4.19 -10.36 0.50
N ARG A 68 3.21 -11.08 1.04
CA ARG A 68 3.24 -11.58 2.42
C ARG A 68 3.62 -13.06 2.40
N ASP A 69 4.65 -13.43 3.14
CA ASP A 69 5.06 -14.84 3.29
C ASP A 69 4.19 -15.59 4.32
N ALA A 70 4.52 -16.88 4.49
CA ALA A 70 3.84 -17.76 5.44
C ALA A 70 4.04 -17.35 6.91
N ASP A 71 5.14 -16.67 7.22
CA ASP A 71 5.46 -16.14 8.56
C ASP A 71 4.80 -14.78 8.82
N GLY A 72 4.09 -14.26 7.83
CA GLY A 72 3.37 -12.99 7.90
C GLY A 72 4.24 -11.77 7.67
N ARG A 73 5.48 -11.93 7.19
CA ARG A 73 6.39 -10.83 6.81
C ARG A 73 6.11 -10.36 5.39
N LEU A 74 6.32 -9.07 5.19
CA LEU A 74 6.17 -8.35 3.93
C LEU A 74 7.53 -8.27 3.25
N HIS A 75 7.60 -8.60 1.98
CA HIS A 75 8.80 -8.49 1.17
C HIS A 75 8.42 -8.07 -0.26
N MET A 76 9.41 -7.62 -1.03
CA MET A 76 9.22 -7.47 -2.48
C MET A 76 9.36 -8.85 -3.15
N PRO A 77 8.55 -9.15 -4.17
CA PRO A 77 8.66 -10.40 -4.93
C PRO A 77 10.04 -10.58 -5.61
#